data_AF-A0A212K6Q1-F1
#
_entry.id   AF-A0A212K6Q1-F1
#
_cell.length_a   1.000
_cell.length_b   1.000
_cell.length_c   1.000
_cell.angle_alpha   90.00
_cell.angle_beta   90.00
_cell.angle_gamma   90.00
#
_symmetry.space_group_name_H-M   'P 1'
#
loop_
_entity.id
_entity.type
_entity.pdbx_description
1 polymer ?
#
loop_
_entity_poly.entity_id
_entity_poly.type
_entity_poly.pdbx_seq_one_letter_code
_entity_poly.pdbx_strand_id
1 'polypeptide(L)'
;MELAAIRSSRAAPLRKTLSRRNIRSRTLRSRSGAAFVRHLRHTAVTELATAGCSALEIAGVTGHTLKSVNEIPERYLVRTSDLAAAATENRLAHGDYSALKAKNLSREHAKNE
;
A
#
# COMPACT_ATOMS: atom_id res chain seq x y z
N MET A 1 20.56 -46.59 -6.43
CA MET A 1 19.81 -46.71 -5.17
C MET A 1 20.66 -46.01 -4.13
N GLU A 2 20.41 -44.77 -3.72
CA GLU A 2 19.29 -44.34 -2.89
C GLU A 2 19.18 -42.80 -2.98
N LEU A 3 18.07 -42.28 -3.48
CA LEU A 3 17.72 -40.85 -3.49
C LEU A 3 16.36 -40.71 -2.84
N ALA A 4 16.30 -40.50 -1.51
CA ALA A 4 15.07 -40.07 -0.85
C ALA A 4 15.33 -39.66 0.60
N ALA A 5 15.29 -38.35 0.90
CA ALA A 5 14.61 -37.80 2.09
C ALA A 5 14.94 -36.30 2.30
N ILE A 6 14.81 -35.46 1.27
CA ILE A 6 14.58 -34.04 1.52
C ILE A 6 13.11 -33.92 1.95
N ARG A 7 12.87 -33.99 3.26
CA ARG A 7 11.58 -33.67 3.87
C ARG A 7 11.30 -32.20 3.61
N SER A 8 10.66 -31.90 2.49
CA SER A 8 10.03 -30.61 2.23
C SER A 8 9.02 -30.35 3.35
N SER A 9 9.41 -29.45 4.25
CA SER A 9 8.58 -28.93 5.32
C SER A 9 7.39 -28.20 4.69
N ARG A 10 6.32 -28.94 4.41
CA ARG A 10 5.00 -28.37 4.15
C ARG A 10 4.62 -27.57 5.40
N ALA A 11 4.82 -26.26 5.35
CA ALA A 11 4.34 -25.32 6.34
C ALA A 11 2.86 -25.60 6.56
N ALA A 12 2.50 -25.96 7.80
CA ALA A 12 1.13 -26.25 8.17
C ALA A 12 0.25 -25.02 7.84
N PRO A 13 -0.94 -25.21 7.27
CA PRO A 13 -1.85 -24.09 7.05
C PRO A 13 -2.17 -23.47 8.42
N LEU A 14 -1.90 -22.17 8.57
CA LEU A 14 -2.28 -21.40 9.75
C LEU A 14 -3.77 -21.63 9.99
N ARG A 15 -4.08 -22.48 10.98
CA ARG A 15 -5.43 -22.79 11.43
C ARG A 15 -6.18 -21.47 11.62
N LYS A 16 -7.25 -21.27 10.87
CA LYS A 16 -8.18 -20.12 10.92
C LYS A 16 -8.99 -20.07 12.23
N THR A 17 -8.35 -20.26 13.37
CA THR A 17 -8.95 -20.17 14.69
C THR A 17 -7.97 -19.57 15.69
N LEU A 18 -7.36 -18.44 15.35
CA LEU A 18 -7.05 -17.47 16.40
C LEU A 18 -8.38 -16.90 16.87
N SER A 19 -9.01 -17.65 17.77
CA SER A 19 -10.19 -17.22 18.51
C SER A 19 -9.95 -15.79 18.98
N ARG A 20 -10.87 -14.89 18.65
CA ARG A 20 -10.85 -13.45 19.03
C ARG A 20 -10.51 -13.21 20.52
N ARG A 21 -10.62 -14.23 21.37
CA ARG A 21 -10.21 -14.22 22.78
C ARG A 21 -8.70 -14.11 23.00
N ASN A 22 -7.83 -14.64 22.14
CA ASN A 22 -6.41 -14.79 22.47
C ASN A 22 -5.55 -13.53 22.19
N ILE A 23 -6.11 -12.50 21.55
CA ILE A 23 -5.45 -11.19 21.40
C ILE A 23 -5.68 -10.32 22.66
N ARG A 24 -6.77 -10.56 23.41
CA ARG A 24 -7.11 -9.78 24.63
C ARG A 24 -6.19 -10.06 25.82
N SER A 25 -5.58 -11.24 25.89
CA SER A 25 -4.78 -11.67 27.06
C SER A 25 -3.37 -11.07 27.09
N ARG A 26 -2.86 -10.52 25.98
CA ARG A 26 -1.57 -9.81 25.94
C ARG A 26 -1.69 -8.28 25.92
N THR A 27 -2.90 -7.72 25.77
CA THR A 27 -3.16 -6.27 25.88
C THR A 27 -3.45 -5.82 27.32
N LEU A 28 -2.81 -6.45 28.31
CA LEU A 28 -2.81 -5.98 29.70
C LEU A 28 -1.87 -4.77 29.78
N ARG A 29 -2.45 -3.55 29.82
CA ARG A 29 -2.02 -2.33 30.58
C ARG A 29 -2.33 -0.98 29.89
N SER A 30 -3.03 -0.93 28.76
CA SER A 30 -3.58 0.35 28.25
C SER A 30 -5.10 0.29 28.19
N ARG A 31 -5.79 1.31 28.74
CA ARG A 31 -7.26 1.44 28.73
C ARG A 31 -7.86 1.63 27.31
N SER A 32 -7.11 1.31 26.25
CA SER A 32 -7.35 1.74 24.87
C SER A 32 -7.20 0.61 23.83
N GLY A 33 -7.21 -0.66 24.24
CA GLY A 33 -6.72 -1.77 23.39
C GLY A 33 -7.48 -2.05 22.08
N ALA A 34 -8.79 -1.83 22.01
CA ALA A 34 -9.56 -2.13 20.80
C ALA A 34 -9.65 -0.94 19.82
N ALA A 35 -9.69 0.29 20.34
CA ALA A 35 -9.68 1.49 19.52
C ALA A 35 -8.29 1.72 18.89
N PHE A 36 -7.22 1.48 19.67
CA PHE A 36 -5.84 1.71 19.24
C PHE A 36 -5.46 0.98 17.95
N VAL A 37 -5.80 -0.31 17.81
CA VAL A 37 -5.46 -1.10 16.61
C VAL A 37 -6.20 -0.59 15.37
N ARG A 38 -7.43 -0.08 15.52
CA ARG A 38 -8.17 0.56 14.41
C ARG A 38 -7.47 1.85 13.97
N HIS A 39 -7.02 2.66 14.91
CA HIS A 39 -6.32 3.90 14.62
C HIS A 39 -4.98 3.66 13.93
N LEU A 40 -4.22 2.62 14.33
CA LEU A 40 -2.97 2.24 13.65
C LEU A 40 -3.16 1.96 12.16
N ARG A 41 -4.27 1.32 11.78
CA ARG A 41 -4.54 1.03 10.38
C ARG A 41 -4.91 2.29 9.57
N HIS A 42 -5.62 3.24 10.18
CA HIS A 42 -5.89 4.53 9.52
C HIS A 42 -4.61 5.36 9.39
N THR A 43 -3.74 5.34 10.41
CA THR A 43 -2.41 5.96 10.34
C THR A 43 -1.58 5.34 9.21
N ALA A 44 -1.59 4.01 9.06
CA ALA A 44 -0.91 3.36 7.95
C ALA A 44 -1.44 3.81 6.58
N VAL A 45 -2.76 4.00 6.44
CA VAL A 45 -3.35 4.53 5.21
C VAL A 45 -2.91 5.96 4.93
N THR A 46 -2.89 6.84 5.94
CA THR A 46 -2.44 8.23 5.76
C THR A 46 -0.96 8.32 5.41
N GLU A 47 -0.10 7.50 6.03
CA GLU A 47 1.34 7.44 5.73
C GLU A 47 1.64 6.91 4.32
N LEU A 48 0.90 5.88 3.87
CA LEU A 48 1.07 5.39 2.50
C LEU A 48 0.54 6.39 1.47
N ALA A 49 -0.51 7.15 1.81
CA ALA A 49 -1.02 8.21 0.95
C ALA A 49 -0.05 9.38 0.84
N THR A 50 0.64 9.77 1.93
CA THR A 50 1.69 10.81 1.88
C THR A 50 2.94 10.33 1.14
N ALA A 51 3.24 9.03 1.18
CA ALA A 51 4.31 8.42 0.39
C ALA A 51 4.00 8.34 -1.13
N GLY A 52 2.79 8.74 -1.56
CA GLY A 52 2.40 8.74 -2.98
C GLY A 52 2.02 7.37 -3.52
N CYS A 53 1.75 6.37 -2.67
CA CYS A 53 1.26 5.07 -3.11
C CYS A 53 -0.13 5.19 -3.75
N SER A 54 -0.40 4.35 -4.76
CA SER A 54 -1.71 4.32 -5.41
C SER A 54 -2.79 3.75 -4.48
N ALA A 55 -4.05 4.15 -4.68
CA ALA A 55 -5.17 3.65 -3.88
C ALA A 55 -5.32 2.11 -3.94
N LEU A 56 -4.95 1.48 -5.06
CA LEU A 56 -4.97 0.03 -5.22
C LEU A 56 -3.88 -0.66 -4.39
N GLU A 57 -2.66 -0.13 -4.38
CA GLU A 57 -1.56 -0.66 -3.57
C GLU A 57 -1.88 -0.54 -2.08
N ILE A 58 -2.41 0.62 -1.66
CA ILE A 58 -2.82 0.86 -0.28
C ILE A 58 -3.94 -0.10 0.12
N ALA A 59 -4.95 -0.30 -0.73
CA ALA A 59 -6.02 -1.25 -0.48
C ALA A 59 -5.49 -2.69 -0.34
N GLY A 60 -4.55 -3.09 -1.21
CA GLY A 60 -3.91 -4.40 -1.17
C GLY A 60 -3.16 -4.69 0.13
N VAL A 61 -2.38 -3.72 0.64
CA VAL A 61 -1.59 -3.88 1.86
C VAL A 61 -2.44 -3.75 3.13
N THR A 62 -3.40 -2.82 3.16
CA THR A 62 -4.18 -2.53 4.37
C THR A 62 -5.46 -3.35 4.51
N GLY A 63 -5.92 -3.99 3.43
CA GLY A 63 -7.15 -4.78 3.40
C GLY A 63 -8.42 -3.94 3.48
N HIS A 64 -8.35 -2.66 3.10
CA HIS A 64 -9.51 -1.78 3.01
C HIS A 64 -10.17 -1.86 1.63
N THR A 65 -11.44 -1.45 1.57
CA THR A 65 -12.09 -1.18 0.28
C THR A 65 -11.52 0.10 -0.33
N LEU A 66 -11.55 0.22 -1.66
CA LEU A 66 -11.11 1.44 -2.34
C LEU A 66 -11.84 2.69 -1.86
N LYS A 67 -13.15 2.57 -1.58
CA LYS A 67 -13.94 3.64 -0.98
C LYS A 67 -13.35 4.11 0.35
N SER A 68 -13.05 3.17 1.25
CA SER A 68 -12.48 3.50 2.55
C SER A 68 -11.07 4.09 2.44
N VAL A 69 -10.27 3.64 1.46
CA VAL A 69 -8.91 4.18 1.22
C VAL A 69 -8.96 5.64 0.78
N ASN A 70 -10.03 6.07 0.08
CA ASN A 70 -10.20 7.47 -0.29
C ASN A 70 -10.80 8.31 0.85
N GLU A 71 -11.76 7.76 1.61
CA GLU A 71 -12.42 8.48 2.72
C GLU A 71 -11.51 8.73 3.93
N ILE A 72 -10.54 7.83 4.20
CA ILE A 72 -9.64 7.95 5.36
C ILE A 72 -8.72 9.18 5.22
N PRO A 73 -7.95 9.36 4.12
CA PRO A 73 -7.17 10.55 3.89
C PRO A 73 -8.01 11.83 3.92
N GLU A 74 -9.21 11.84 3.34
CA GLU A 74 -10.08 13.02 3.39
C GLU A 74 -10.40 13.49 4.82
N ARG A 75 -10.51 12.56 5.77
CA ARG A 75 -10.85 12.84 7.17
C ARG A 75 -9.63 13.11 8.06
N TYR A 76 -8.52 12.43 7.82
CA TYR A 76 -7.39 12.39 8.76
C TYR A 76 -6.09 12.97 8.22
N LEU A 77 -5.96 13.14 6.90
CA LEU A 77 -4.75 13.69 6.31
C LEU A 77 -4.79 15.22 6.35
N VAL A 78 -3.80 15.80 7.01
CA VAL A 78 -3.60 17.26 7.00
C VAL A 78 -2.98 17.64 5.65
N ARG A 79 -3.59 18.60 4.95
CA ARG A 79 -3.08 19.11 3.67
C ARG A 79 -1.81 19.93 3.92
N THR A 80 -0.64 19.35 3.67
CA THR A 80 0.67 20.00 3.86
C THR A 80 1.21 20.57 2.54
N SER A 81 2.12 21.54 2.65
CA SER A 81 2.86 22.11 1.51
C SER A 81 3.62 21.05 0.71
N ASP A 82 4.16 20.06 1.41
CA ASP A 82 5.01 19.01 0.82
C ASP A 82 4.19 18.12 -0.12
N LEU A 83 2.93 17.84 0.23
CA LEU A 83 2.01 17.09 -0.62
C LEU A 83 1.64 17.87 -1.88
N ALA A 84 1.50 19.19 -1.78
CA ALA A 84 1.27 20.05 -2.95
C ALA A 84 2.50 20.11 -3.86
N ALA A 85 3.71 20.15 -3.28
CA ALA A 85 4.96 20.10 -4.03
C ALA A 85 5.12 18.76 -4.77
N ALA A 86 4.92 17.63 -4.08
CA ALA A 86 4.96 16.30 -4.67
C ALA A 86 3.92 16.12 -5.80
N ALA A 87 2.70 16.66 -5.63
CA ALA A 87 1.68 16.64 -6.68
C ALA A 87 2.11 17.46 -7.92
N THR A 88 2.76 18.60 -7.70
CA THR A 88 3.27 19.46 -8.78
C THR A 88 4.42 18.78 -9.52
N GLU A 89 5.36 18.18 -8.79
CA GLU A 89 6.47 17.42 -9.34
C GLU A 89 5.97 16.25 -10.20
N ASN A 90 5.03 15.45 -9.68
CA ASN A 90 4.40 14.36 -10.44
C ASN A 90 3.71 14.86 -11.71
N ARG A 91 3.02 16.00 -11.65
CA ARG A 91 2.37 16.60 -12.83
C ARG A 91 3.39 17.01 -13.90
N LEU A 92 4.50 17.63 -13.49
CA LEU A 92 5.57 18.03 -14.41
C LEU A 92 6.24 16.82 -15.05
N ALA A 93 6.60 15.81 -14.24
CA ALA A 93 7.19 14.57 -14.72
C ALA A 93 6.30 13.83 -15.74
N HIS A 94 4.98 13.80 -15.51
CA HIS A 94 4.03 13.26 -16.48
C HIS A 94 4.00 14.06 -17.79
N GLY A 95 4.07 15.40 -17.70
CA GLY A 95 4.19 16.27 -18.86
C GLY A 95 5.44 15.96 -19.68
N ASP A 96 6.59 15.85 -19.03
CA ASP A 96 7.87 15.56 -19.68
C ASP A 96 7.90 14.16 -20.32
N TYR A 97 7.35 13.14 -19.64
CA TYR A 97 7.29 11.78 -20.18
C TYR A 97 6.40 11.70 -21.44
N SER A 98 5.28 12.44 -21.47
CA SER A 98 4.41 12.50 -22.64
C SER A 98 5.12 13.10 -23.86
N ALA A 99 5.91 14.16 -23.64
CA ALA A 99 6.71 14.80 -24.67
C ALA A 99 7.87 13.90 -25.15
N LEU A 100 8.54 13.19 -24.24
CA LEU A 100 9.60 12.24 -24.56
C LEU A 100 9.07 11.06 -25.37
N LYS A 101 7.92 10.50 -24.97
CA LYS A 101 7.24 9.41 -25.67
C LYS A 101 6.86 9.79 -27.10
N ALA A 102 6.35 11.00 -27.31
CA ALA A 102 6.02 11.50 -28.65
C ALA A 102 7.25 11.62 -29.56
N LYS A 103 8.37 12.16 -29.03
CA LYS A 103 9.65 12.25 -29.76
C LYS A 103 10.24 10.89 -30.11
N ASN A 104 10.10 9.91 -29.22
CA ASN A 104 10.58 8.55 -29.47
C ASN A 104 9.71 7.85 -30.53
N LEU A 105 8.38 8.02 -30.50
CA LEU A 105 7.49 7.48 -31.53
C LEU A 105 7.82 8.02 -32.93
N SER A 106 8.03 9.33 -33.07
CA SER A 106 8.35 9.94 -34.37
C SER A 106 9.71 9.50 -34.91
N ARG A 107 10.70 9.29 -34.02
CA ARG A 107 12.00 8.71 -34.41
C ARG A 107 11.89 7.26 -34.89
N GLU A 108 11.05 6.45 -34.26
CA GLU A 108 10.87 5.05 -34.67
C GLU A 108 10.11 4.94 -36.00
N HIS A 109 9.13 5.81 -36.25
CA HIS A 109 8.48 5.89 -37.57
C HIS A 109 9.45 6.31 -38.67
N ALA A 110 10.35 7.26 -38.40
CA ALA A 110 11.36 7.72 -39.36
C ALA A 110 12.50 6.71 -39.62
N LYS A 111 12.61 5.62 -38.84
CA LYS A 111 13.59 4.54 -39.07
C LYS A 111 13.01 3.36 -39.84
N ASN A 112 11.69 3.28 -39.97
CA ASN A 112 10.97 2.18 -40.63
C ASN A 112 10.55 2.55 -42.07
N GLU A 113 10.92 3.75 -42.52
CA GLU A 113 10.86 4.22 -43.91
C GLU A 113 12.27 4.21 -44.51
#